data_AF-A0A4Y8LB17-F1
#
_entry.id   AF-A0A4Y8LB17-F1
#
_cell.length_a   1.000
_cell.length_b   1.000
_cell.length_c   1.000
_cell.angle_alpha   90.00
_cell.angle_beta   90.00
_cell.angle_gamma   90.00
#
_symmetry.space_group_name_H-M   'P 1'
#
loop_
_entity.id
_entity.type
_entity.pdbx_description
1 polymer ?
#
loop_
_entity_poly.entity_id
_entity_poly.type
_entity_poly.pdbx_seq_one_letter_code
_entity_poly.pdbx_strand_id
1 'polypeptide(L)'
;MTDRLKHYLPEDVPDNLFTQNKLNRMGLVQTSEHVALVSYPEQKREYKLFDINNTRKRKKQQGFSLVERDLTVEQVLEERKRELEVRKGQLG
;
A
#
# COMPACT_ATOMS: atom_id res chain seq x y z
N MET A 1 12.62 1.71 -24.18
CA MET A 1 12.39 2.99 -23.49
C MET A 1 12.43 2.69 -22.00
N THR A 2 13.50 3.09 -21.33
CA THR A 2 13.77 2.74 -19.92
C THR A 2 12.94 3.66 -19.05
N ASP A 3 11.68 3.27 -18.81
CA ASP A 3 10.77 4.00 -17.95
C ASP A 3 11.41 4.04 -16.55
N ARG A 4 11.88 5.22 -16.13
CA ARG A 4 12.53 5.43 -14.83
C ARG A 4 11.44 5.36 -13.76
N LEU A 5 11.07 4.13 -13.38
CA LEU A 5 10.22 3.87 -12.23
C LEU A 5 10.75 4.67 -11.04
N LYS A 6 9.89 5.50 -10.46
CA LYS A 6 10.25 6.33 -9.31
C LYS A 6 10.47 5.42 -8.10
N HIS A 7 11.55 5.67 -7.37
CA HIS A 7 11.84 4.99 -6.11
C HIS A 7 11.57 5.95 -4.97
N TYR A 8 10.78 5.50 -4.00
CA TYR A 8 10.46 6.26 -2.79
C TYR A 8 11.02 5.53 -1.57
N LEU A 9 11.39 6.30 -0.54
CA LEU A 9 11.54 5.75 0.79
C LEU A 9 10.15 5.60 1.43
N PRO A 10 9.99 4.76 2.47
CA PRO A 10 8.68 4.48 3.06
C PRO A 10 7.98 5.73 3.63
N GLU A 11 8.77 6.73 4.01
CA GLU A 11 8.37 8.05 4.50
C GLU A 11 7.98 9.04 3.40
N ASP A 12 8.51 8.88 2.19
CA ASP A 12 8.24 9.75 1.03
C ASP A 12 7.19 9.16 0.08
N VAL A 13 6.63 7.98 0.38
CA VAL A 13 5.60 7.36 -0.45
C VAL A 13 4.34 8.24 -0.42
N PRO A 14 3.87 8.73 -1.59
CA PRO A 14 2.61 9.46 -1.68
C PRO A 14 1.40 8.66 -1.16
N ASP A 15 0.43 9.35 -0.56
CA ASP A 15 -0.75 8.73 0.07
C ASP A 15 -1.64 7.93 -0.88
N ASN A 16 -1.56 8.18 -2.18
CA ASN A 16 -2.28 7.43 -3.22
C ASN A 16 -1.56 6.15 -3.66
N LEU A 17 -0.33 5.91 -3.21
CA LEU A 17 0.48 4.77 -3.62
C LEU A 17 0.54 3.69 -2.54
N PHE A 18 0.15 2.48 -2.91
CA PHE A 18 0.08 1.35 -2.00
C PHE A 18 0.79 0.11 -2.56
N THR A 19 1.33 -0.70 -1.67
CA THR A 19 1.83 -2.03 -2.04
C THR A 19 0.69 -2.98 -2.31
N GLN A 20 0.94 -4.00 -3.13
CA GLN A 20 -0.07 -5.03 -3.45
C GLN A 20 -0.69 -5.67 -2.20
N ASN A 21 0.10 -5.88 -1.14
CA ASN A 21 -0.39 -6.45 0.11
C ASN A 21 -1.39 -5.51 0.80
N LYS A 22 -1.13 -4.19 0.82
CA LYS A 22 -2.05 -3.21 1.43
C LYS A 22 -3.33 -3.07 0.59
N LEU A 23 -3.24 -3.13 -0.73
CA LEU A 23 -4.42 -3.19 -1.62
C LEU A 23 -5.29 -4.42 -1.35
N ASN A 24 -4.67 -5.61 -1.27
CA ASN A 24 -5.38 -6.85 -0.97
C ASN A 24 -6.11 -6.78 0.38
N ARG A 25 -5.51 -6.15 1.39
CA ARG A 25 -6.15 -5.92 2.70
C ARG A 25 -7.33 -4.95 2.62
N MET A 26 -7.31 -3.99 1.70
CA MET A 26 -8.45 -3.09 1.41
C MET A 26 -9.52 -3.74 0.53
N GLY A 27 -9.37 -5.02 0.17
CA GLY A 27 -10.27 -5.67 -0.79
C GLY A 27 -10.16 -5.10 -2.21
N LEU A 28 -9.06 -4.39 -2.51
CA LEU A 28 -8.76 -3.81 -3.81
C LEU A 28 -7.81 -4.72 -4.59
N VAL A 29 -7.99 -4.77 -5.90
CA VAL A 29 -7.06 -5.43 -6.83
C VAL A 29 -6.57 -4.41 -7.84
N GLN A 30 -5.27 -4.44 -8.12
CA GLN A 30 -4.65 -3.60 -9.13
C GLN A 30 -5.23 -3.89 -10.52
N THR A 31 -5.55 -2.84 -11.27
CA THR A 31 -5.99 -2.95 -12.68
C THR A 31 -4.90 -2.56 -13.66
N SER A 32 -3.83 -1.94 -13.18
CA SER A 32 -2.73 -1.41 -13.97
C SER A 32 -1.38 -1.89 -13.43
N GLU A 33 -0.33 -1.69 -14.22
CA GLU A 33 1.03 -1.98 -13.80
C GLU A 33 1.48 -1.06 -12.67
N HIS A 34 2.49 -1.51 -11.93
CA HIS A 34 3.14 -0.72 -10.89
C HIS A 34 3.70 0.59 -11.46
N VAL A 35 3.49 1.68 -10.71
CA VAL A 35 3.89 3.05 -11.11
C VAL A 35 5.17 3.52 -10.42
N ALA A 36 5.54 2.85 -9.33
CA ALA A 36 6.73 3.18 -8.54
C ALA A 36 7.20 1.97 -7.72
N LEU A 37 8.34 2.14 -7.06
CA LEU A 37 8.91 1.21 -6.09
C LEU A 37 9.10 1.93 -4.75
N VAL A 38 8.89 1.22 -3.65
CA VAL A 38 9.29 1.66 -2.32
C VAL A 38 10.47 0.81 -1.85
N SER A 39 11.56 1.47 -1.44
CA SER A 39 12.76 0.81 -0.94
C SER A 39 12.82 0.90 0.58
N TYR A 40 12.97 -0.24 1.24
CA TYR A 40 13.18 -0.35 2.68
C TYR A 40 14.67 -0.66 2.92
N PRO A 41 15.53 0.37 3.09
CA PRO A 41 16.98 0.17 3.22
C PRO A 41 17.33 -0.71 4.42
N GLU A 42 16.60 -0.58 5.53
CA GLU A 42 16.78 -1.41 6.74
C GLU A 42 16.61 -2.91 6.48
N GLN A 43 15.71 -3.26 5.54
CA GLN A 43 15.40 -4.65 5.21
C GLN A 43 16.05 -5.11 3.91
N LYS A 44 16.77 -4.22 3.20
CA LYS A 44 17.31 -4.43 1.84
C LYS A 44 16.26 -5.01 0.88
N ARG A 45 15.02 -4.51 0.99
CA ARG A 45 13.87 -4.99 0.21
C ARG A 45 13.17 -3.86 -0.50
N GLU A 46 12.69 -4.16 -1.68
CA GLU A 46 11.93 -3.24 -2.52
C GLU A 46 10.55 -3.83 -2.82
N TYR A 47 9.53 -2.98 -2.77
CA TYR A 47 8.16 -3.40 -3.04
C TYR A 47 7.54 -2.54 -4.14
N LYS A 48 6.74 -3.17 -4.98
CA LYS A 48 5.98 -2.49 -6.03
C LYS A 48 4.85 -1.66 -5.44
N LEU A 49 4.75 -0.41 -5.89
CA LEU A 49 3.69 0.52 -5.57
C LEU A 49 2.71 0.65 -6.74
N PHE A 50 1.43 0.67 -6.40
CA PHE A 50 0.33 0.83 -7.34
C PHE A 50 -0.52 2.02 -6.90
N ASP A 51 -1.06 2.75 -7.87
CA ASP A 51 -1.96 3.85 -7.61
C ASP A 51 -3.36 3.34 -7.24
N ILE A 52 -3.89 3.78 -6.11
CA ILE A 52 -5.24 3.40 -5.64
C ILE A 52 -6.35 3.78 -6.63
N ASN A 53 -6.18 4.86 -7.39
CA ASN A 53 -7.14 5.27 -8.42
C ASN A 53 -7.20 4.26 -9.57
N ASN A 54 -6.12 3.51 -9.79
CA ASN A 54 -6.01 2.42 -10.76
C ASN A 54 -6.20 1.05 -10.09
N THR A 55 -7.18 0.97 -9.20
CA THR A 55 -7.59 -0.27 -8.56
C THR A 55 -9.10 -0.44 -8.63
N ARG A 56 -9.54 -1.70 -8.54
CA ARG A 56 -10.96 -2.04 -8.49
C ARG A 56 -11.25 -2.88 -7.25
N LYS A 57 -12.48 -2.79 -6.74
CA LYS A 57 -12.95 -3.71 -5.70
C LYS A 57 -12.93 -5.15 -6.22
N ARG A 58 -12.37 -6.05 -5.43
CA ARG A 58 -12.38 -7.47 -5.73
C ARG A 58 -13.82 -7.97 -5.67
N LYS A 59 -14.24 -8.76 -6.66
CA LYS A 59 -15.56 -9.40 -6.65
C LYS A 59 -15.63 -10.34 -5.44
N LYS A 60 -16.55 -10.08 -4.50
CA LYS A 60 -16.79 -10.96 -3.34
C LYS A 60 -17.14 -12.35 -3.85
N GLN A 61 -16.36 -13.37 -3.49
CA GLN A 61 -16.79 -14.76 -3.67
C GLN A 61 -17.81 -15.06 -2.57
N GLN A 62 -19.08 -15.25 -2.94
CA GLN A 62 -20.07 -15.82 -2.03
C GLN A 62 -19.60 -17.23 -1.65
N GLY A 63 -19.20 -17.43 -0.39
CA GLY A 63 -18.88 -18.77 0.11
C GLY A 63 -17.90 -18.86 1.28
N PHE A 64 -17.08 -17.83 1.53
CA PHE A 64 -16.14 -17.85 2.66
C PHE A 64 -16.30 -16.60 3.51
N SER A 65 -16.81 -16.78 4.74
CA SER A 65 -16.86 -15.75 5.78
C SER A 65 -15.45 -15.54 6.34
N LEU A 66 -14.55 -15.00 5.51
CA LEU A 66 -13.37 -14.33 6.04
C LEU A 66 -13.84 -12.91 6.37
N VAL A 67 -13.79 -12.55 7.66
CA VAL A 67 -14.15 -11.24 8.19
C VAL A 67 -13.64 -10.15 7.25
N GLU A 68 -14.57 -9.56 6.49
CA GLU A 68 -14.26 -8.46 5.59
C GLU A 68 -13.94 -7.26 6.48
N ARG A 69 -12.65 -7.03 6.71
CA ARG A 69 -12.18 -5.72 7.08
C ARG A 69 -12.26 -4.87 5.81
N ASP A 70 -13.47 -4.41 5.48
CA ASP A 70 -13.71 -3.31 4.53
C ASP A 70 -13.06 -2.04 5.12
N LEU A 71 -11.72 -2.01 5.19
CA LEU A 71 -10.98 -0.84 5.66
C LEU A 71 -11.16 0.24 4.61
N THR A 72 -11.82 1.32 5.01
CA THR A 72 -11.91 2.51 4.15
C THR A 72 -10.52 3.10 3.96
N VAL A 73 -10.31 3.84 2.87
CA VAL A 73 -9.04 4.53 2.58
C VAL A 73 -8.60 5.38 3.79
N GLU A 74 -9.57 6.00 4.47
CA GLU A 74 -9.35 6.79 5.68
C GLU A 74 -8.76 5.96 6.83
N GLN A 75 -9.27 4.75 7.07
CA GLN A 75 -8.73 3.85 8.10
C GLN A 75 -7.32 3.38 7.76
N VAL A 76 -7.00 3.23 6.48
CA VAL A 76 -5.65 2.89 6.02
C VAL A 76 -4.67 4.06 6.19
N LEU A 77 -5.12 5.29 5.93
CA LEU A 77 -4.33 6.50 6.19
C LEU A 77 -4.11 6.73 7.69
N GLU A 78 -5.13 6.45 8.52
CA GLU A 78 -5.02 6.54 9.98
C GLU A 78 -4.06 5.48 10.55
N GLU A 79 -4.12 4.23 10.04
CA GLU A 79 -3.15 3.19 10.38
C GLU A 79 -1.72 3.61 9.99
N ARG A 80 -1.54 4.15 8.79
CA ARG A 80 -0.24 4.68 8.31
C ARG A 80 0.30 5.78 9.23
N LYS A 81 -0.56 6.72 9.64
CA LYS A 81 -0.19 7.81 10.55
C LYS A 81 0.27 7.26 11.90
N ARG A 82 -0.47 6.29 12.44
CA ARG A 82 -0.12 5.62 13.70
C ARG A 82 1.18 4.82 13.59
N GLU A 83 1.42 4.13 12.48
CA GLU A 83 2.68 3.42 12.19
C GLU A 83 3.87 4.41 12.18
N LEU A 84 3.72 5.58 11.56
CA LEU A 84 4.74 6.63 11.53
C LEU A 84 5.00 7.24 12.92
N GLU A 85 3.94 7.46 13.72
CA GLU A 85 4.07 7.95 15.10
C GLU A 85 4.81 6.96 16.00
N VAL A 86 4.49 5.66 15.90
CA VAL A 86 5.19 4.61 16.66
C VAL A 86 6.67 4.56 16.25
N ARG A 87 6.98 4.71 14.95
CA ARG A 87 8.36 4.74 14.46
C ARG A 87 9.14 5.95 14.96
N LYS A 88 8.52 7.12 15.00
CA LYS A 88 9.12 8.32 15.62
C LYS A 88 9.42 8.11 17.10
N GLY A 89 8.57 7.38 17.83
CA GLY A 89 8.78 7.05 19.24
C GLY A 89 9.89 6.04 19.51
N GLN A 90 10.21 5.16 18.56
CA GLN A 90 11.28 4.16 18.70
C GLN A 90 12.68 4.68 18.33
N LEU A 91 12.75 5.81 17.63
CA LEU A 91 13.99 6.52 17.29
C LEU A 91 14.35 7.60 18.34
N GLY A 92 13.60 7.69 19.43
CA GLY A 92 13.86 8.55 20.60
C GLY A 92 14.60 7.82 21.70
#